data_AF-A0A6N2SHJ7-F1
#
_entry.id   AF-A0A6N2SHJ7-F1
#
_cell.length_a   1.000
_cell.length_b   1.000
_cell.length_c   1.000
_cell.angle_alpha   90.00
_cell.angle_beta   90.00
_cell.angle_gamma   90.00
#
_symmetry.space_group_name_H-M   'P 1'
#
loop_
_entity.id
_entity.type
_entity.pdbx_description
1 polymer ?
#
loop_
_entity_poly.entity_id
_entity_poly.type
_entity_poly.pdbx_seq_one_letter_code
_entity_poly.pdbx_strand_id
1 'polypeptide(L)'
;MESRGLGKQRIIAILLLACAVVLVAGAVWWTSRPSTSQSQAMASASAMPTQQAQESTAAPQQTQAAYAPTVTDQQGLDIIHSQQRRDANDARAKGSIDAPVVMVLYSDFSCPYCTRFAKQVEPQLQDLVDNGTLRIEWRDLAQISQSSPLAAQAGIAAANQGRFWEFVSAAYGEADPSGHPEYTMDNLTALAQKAGVPDISRFQADTNDPETAAEVKQAQNDAYKIGIQGTPFMFIGDSFISGFRDADYVRATIQNQAEHLKK
;
A
#
# COMPACT_ATOMS: atom_id res chain seq x y z
N MET A 1 62.77 -2.75 -21.16
CA MET A 1 61.73 -2.96 -20.14
C MET A 1 61.43 -1.61 -19.50
N GLU A 2 60.79 -0.67 -20.21
CA GLU A 2 60.61 0.70 -19.71
C GLU A 2 59.52 1.43 -20.51
N SER A 3 58.24 1.15 -20.24
CA SER A 3 57.14 2.00 -20.79
C SER A 3 55.83 1.96 -19.98
N ARG A 4 55.82 1.38 -18.77
CA ARG A 4 54.60 1.28 -17.93
C ARG A 4 54.46 2.36 -16.85
N GLY A 5 55.39 3.32 -16.76
CA GLY A 5 55.41 4.35 -15.70
C GLY A 5 54.70 5.67 -16.03
N LEU A 6 54.63 6.07 -17.30
CA LEU A 6 54.23 7.43 -17.69
C LEU A 6 52.70 7.67 -17.64
N GLY A 7 51.89 6.62 -17.83
CA GLY A 7 50.43 6.72 -17.83
C GLY A 7 49.84 6.91 -16.42
N LYS A 8 50.39 6.23 -15.41
CA LYS A 8 49.88 6.31 -14.03
C LYS A 8 50.16 7.68 -13.38
N GLN A 9 51.32 8.28 -13.67
CA GLN A 9 51.65 9.61 -13.13
C GLN A 9 50.79 10.73 -13.72
N ARG A 10 50.38 10.62 -14.99
CA ARG A 10 49.46 11.57 -15.63
C ARG A 10 48.04 11.48 -15.06
N ILE A 11 47.56 10.26 -14.77
CA ILE A 11 46.24 10.05 -14.17
C ILE A 11 46.19 10.58 -12.73
N ILE A 12 47.25 10.35 -11.94
CA ILE A 12 47.34 10.88 -10.56
C ILE A 12 47.41 12.42 -10.55
N ALA A 13 48.17 13.03 -11.47
CA ALA A 13 48.24 14.48 -11.58
C ALA A 13 46.90 15.13 -11.97
N ILE A 14 46.14 14.50 -12.88
CA ILE A 14 44.81 14.98 -13.28
C ILE A 14 43.79 14.85 -12.14
N LEU A 15 43.83 13.75 -11.37
CA LEU A 15 42.94 13.56 -10.21
C LEU A 15 43.24 14.55 -9.08
N LEU A 16 44.51 14.85 -8.81
CA LEU A 16 44.90 15.85 -7.80
C LEU A 16 44.46 17.27 -8.18
N LEU A 17 44.58 17.64 -9.46
CA LEU A 17 44.10 18.93 -9.98
C LEU A 17 42.57 19.05 -9.91
N ALA A 18 41.82 17.98 -10.22
CA ALA A 18 40.36 17.97 -10.12
C ALA A 18 39.88 18.11 -8.66
N CYS A 19 40.53 17.42 -7.70
CA CYS A 19 40.21 17.57 -6.28
C CYS A 19 40.49 18.99 -5.75
N ALA A 20 41.57 19.64 -6.20
CA ALA A 20 41.89 21.01 -5.80
C ALA A 20 40.83 22.02 -6.29
N VAL A 21 40.30 21.85 -7.50
CA VAL A 21 39.25 22.73 -8.05
C VAL A 21 37.91 22.57 -7.31
N VAL A 22 37.54 21.35 -6.93
CA VAL A 22 36.29 21.08 -6.17
C VAL A 22 36.36 21.67 -4.75
N LEU A 23 37.51 21.60 -4.08
CA LEU A 23 37.69 22.18 -2.74
C LEU A 23 37.61 23.71 -2.73
N VAL A 24 38.16 24.37 -3.76
CA VAL A 24 38.08 25.84 -3.88
C VAL A 24 36.65 26.29 -4.20
N ALA A 25 35.93 25.56 -5.06
CA ALA A 25 34.53 25.87 -5.38
C ALA A 25 33.58 25.69 -4.17
N GLY A 26 33.81 24.67 -3.33
CA GLY A 26 33.05 24.46 -2.09
C GLY A 26 33.27 25.55 -1.04
N ALA A 27 34.50 26.06 -0.91
CA ALA A 27 34.83 27.14 0.02
C ALA A 27 34.15 28.47 -0.37
N VAL A 28 34.07 28.78 -1.66
CA VAL A 28 33.41 30.00 -2.18
C VAL A 28 31.88 29.94 -2.03
N TRP A 29 31.28 28.75 -2.13
CA TRP A 29 29.85 28.55 -1.87
C TRP A 29 29.48 28.63 -0.38
N TRP A 30 30.40 28.28 0.53
CA TRP A 30 30.17 28.38 1.97
C TRP A 30 30.23 29.83 2.47
N THR A 31 31.11 30.66 1.90
CA THR A 31 31.26 32.07 2.30
C THR A 31 30.18 32.99 1.75
N SER A 32 29.42 32.53 0.75
CA SER A 32 28.43 33.34 0.03
C SER A 32 26.98 33.14 0.51
N ARG A 33 26.75 32.46 1.65
CA ARG A 33 25.39 32.30 2.20
C ARG A 33 24.94 33.58 2.93
N PRO A 34 23.86 34.25 2.50
CA PRO A 34 23.30 35.38 3.24
C PRO A 34 22.68 34.89 4.55
N SER A 35 23.20 35.38 5.67
CA SER A 35 22.72 35.09 7.03
C SER A 35 21.40 35.80 7.29
N THR A 36 20.30 35.05 7.34
CA THR A 36 19.02 35.58 7.85
C THR A 36 19.05 35.55 9.38
N SER A 37 19.33 36.70 9.97
CA SER A 37 19.31 36.93 11.41
C SER A 37 17.87 37.03 11.90
N GLN A 38 17.44 36.17 12.81
CA GLN A 38 16.32 36.50 13.71
C GLN A 38 16.28 35.56 14.91
N SER A 39 16.54 36.11 16.10
CA SER A 39 15.52 36.22 17.16
C SER A 39 16.18 36.49 18.51
N GLN A 40 16.16 37.75 18.93
CA GLN A 40 16.07 38.16 20.33
C GLN A 40 15.42 39.55 20.36
N ALA A 41 14.17 39.62 20.82
CA ALA A 41 13.67 40.75 21.59
C ALA A 41 12.35 40.35 22.27
N MET A 42 12.38 40.38 23.59
CA MET A 42 11.22 40.25 24.46
C MET A 42 10.31 41.49 24.40
N ALA A 43 9.03 41.24 24.65
CA ALA A 43 8.08 42.06 25.40
C ALA A 43 7.93 43.56 25.08
N SER A 44 6.74 43.94 24.62
CA SER A 44 5.90 44.92 25.32
C SER A 44 4.47 44.92 24.75
N ALA A 45 3.50 44.75 25.64
CA ALA A 45 2.08 44.94 25.36
C ALA A 45 1.76 46.44 25.27
N SER A 46 0.95 46.84 24.29
CA SER A 46 0.11 48.05 24.29
C SER A 46 -0.90 48.00 23.14
N ALA A 47 -2.03 48.65 23.36
CA ALA A 47 -3.33 48.38 22.73
C ALA A 47 -3.62 49.10 21.39
N MET A 48 -4.63 48.54 20.68
CA MET A 48 -5.55 49.12 19.67
C MET A 48 -5.03 49.39 18.23
N PRO A 49 -5.90 49.49 17.18
CA PRO A 49 -7.35 49.24 17.09
C PRO A 49 -7.77 48.28 15.94
N THR A 50 -9.05 47.91 15.97
CA THR A 50 -9.85 47.16 15.00
C THR A 50 -9.57 47.51 13.53
N GLN A 51 -9.13 46.53 12.74
CA GLN A 51 -9.23 46.55 11.28
C GLN A 51 -10.17 45.43 10.84
N GLN A 52 -11.22 45.83 10.13
CA GLN A 52 -12.19 44.96 9.47
C GLN A 52 -11.45 43.92 8.61
N ALA A 53 -11.55 42.66 9.02
CA ALA A 53 -11.24 41.54 8.15
C ALA A 53 -12.31 41.52 7.06
N GLN A 54 -11.90 41.93 5.86
CA GLN A 54 -12.65 41.68 4.64
C GLN A 54 -12.85 40.17 4.50
N GLU A 55 -14.11 39.77 4.33
CA GLU A 55 -14.54 38.42 4.00
C GLU A 55 -13.71 37.87 2.84
N SER A 56 -12.72 37.05 3.19
CA SER A 56 -12.10 36.13 2.25
C SER A 56 -13.14 35.05 1.96
N THR A 57 -13.82 35.21 0.84
CA THR A 57 -14.73 34.26 0.22
C THR A 57 -14.26 32.83 0.45
N ALA A 58 -15.08 32.10 1.22
CA ALA A 58 -14.92 30.68 1.47
C ALA A 58 -14.74 29.93 0.14
N ALA A 59 -13.66 29.15 0.06
CA ALA A 59 -13.56 28.07 -0.91
C ALA A 59 -14.81 27.18 -0.77
N PRO A 60 -15.42 26.71 -1.87
CA PRO A 60 -16.57 25.83 -1.78
C PRO A 60 -16.18 24.57 -0.99
N GLN A 61 -16.79 24.38 0.18
CA GLN A 61 -16.77 23.11 0.89
C GLN A 61 -17.33 22.05 -0.06
N GLN A 62 -16.43 21.27 -0.67
CA GLN A 62 -16.81 20.04 -1.35
C GLN A 62 -17.51 19.16 -0.30
N THR A 63 -18.81 18.99 -0.45
CA THR A 63 -19.56 17.91 0.21
C THR A 63 -18.82 16.62 -0.10
N GLN A 64 -18.21 16.01 0.92
CA GLN A 64 -17.49 14.75 0.76
C GLN A 64 -18.49 13.71 0.23
N ALA A 65 -18.25 13.20 -0.98
CA ALA A 65 -19.15 12.27 -1.64
C ALA A 65 -19.46 11.07 -0.73
N ALA A 66 -20.70 10.59 -0.74
CA ALA A 66 -21.17 9.50 0.12
C ALA A 66 -20.60 8.13 -0.26
N TYR A 67 -20.14 7.96 -1.50
CA TYR A 67 -19.52 6.76 -2.04
C TYR A 67 -18.45 7.12 -3.08
N ALA A 68 -17.67 6.14 -3.52
CA ALA A 68 -16.64 6.36 -4.54
C ALA A 68 -17.25 6.59 -5.93
N PRO A 69 -16.77 7.55 -6.72
CA PRO A 69 -17.29 7.78 -8.06
C PRO A 69 -17.06 6.55 -8.95
N THR A 70 -17.96 6.37 -9.91
CA THR A 70 -17.83 5.35 -10.95
C THR A 70 -16.90 5.85 -12.04
N VAL A 71 -15.94 5.01 -12.44
CA VAL A 71 -15.09 5.25 -13.60
C VAL A 71 -15.94 5.04 -14.85
N THR A 72 -15.86 5.97 -15.81
CA THR A 72 -16.70 5.95 -17.02
C THR A 72 -15.89 5.94 -18.30
N ASP A 73 -14.58 6.21 -18.24
CA ASP A 73 -13.71 6.09 -19.39
C ASP A 73 -13.34 4.62 -19.64
N GLN A 74 -13.31 4.23 -20.91
CA GLN A 74 -13.10 2.84 -21.30
C GLN A 74 -11.75 2.29 -20.80
N GLN A 75 -10.70 3.09 -20.83
CA GLN A 75 -9.36 2.66 -20.41
C GLN A 75 -9.33 2.30 -18.92
N GLY A 76 -9.94 3.14 -18.07
CA GLY A 76 -10.07 2.87 -16.65
C GLY A 76 -10.91 1.63 -16.37
N LEU A 77 -12.03 1.46 -17.08
CA LEU A 77 -12.87 0.26 -16.97
C LEU A 77 -12.12 -1.02 -17.38
N ASP A 78 -11.38 -0.98 -18.50
CA ASP A 78 -10.58 -2.11 -18.97
C ASP A 78 -9.53 -2.53 -17.92
N ILE A 79 -8.87 -1.54 -17.29
CA ILE A 79 -7.95 -1.80 -16.18
C ILE A 79 -8.68 -2.48 -15.03
N ILE A 80 -9.79 -1.90 -14.54
CA ILE A 80 -10.55 -2.43 -13.42
C ILE A 80 -11.02 -3.86 -13.68
N HIS A 81 -11.65 -4.10 -14.82
CA HIS A 81 -12.21 -5.41 -15.18
C HIS A 81 -11.12 -6.47 -15.36
N SER A 82 -9.97 -6.10 -15.93
CA SER A 82 -8.84 -7.03 -16.05
C SER A 82 -8.29 -7.52 -14.71
N GLN A 83 -8.59 -6.82 -13.61
CA GLN A 83 -8.18 -7.23 -12.27
C GLN A 83 -9.18 -8.16 -11.58
N GLN A 84 -10.41 -8.30 -12.07
CA GLN A 84 -11.43 -9.16 -11.46
C GLN A 84 -11.27 -10.59 -12.01
N ARG A 85 -10.65 -11.50 -11.24
CA ARG A 85 -10.34 -12.86 -11.73
C ARG A 85 -11.59 -13.68 -11.96
N ARG A 86 -12.57 -13.60 -11.04
CA ARG A 86 -13.78 -14.45 -11.03
C ARG A 86 -13.45 -15.93 -11.23
N ASP A 87 -12.41 -16.43 -10.56
CA ASP A 87 -12.06 -17.85 -10.58
C ASP A 87 -12.69 -18.57 -9.38
N ALA A 88 -13.47 -19.61 -9.66
CA ALA A 88 -14.15 -20.41 -8.64
C ALA A 88 -13.16 -21.16 -7.72
N ASN A 89 -11.94 -21.41 -8.20
CA ASN A 89 -10.90 -22.13 -7.47
C ASN A 89 -9.90 -21.21 -6.77
N ASP A 90 -10.12 -19.89 -6.81
CA ASP A 90 -9.25 -18.92 -6.17
C ASP A 90 -9.39 -18.97 -4.65
N ALA A 91 -8.46 -19.67 -3.99
CA ALA A 91 -8.40 -19.77 -2.53
C ALA A 91 -8.18 -18.41 -1.83
N ARG A 92 -7.74 -17.38 -2.57
CA ARG A 92 -7.58 -16.00 -2.09
C ARG A 92 -8.81 -15.13 -2.37
N ALA A 93 -9.94 -15.74 -2.72
CA ALA A 93 -11.22 -15.08 -2.85
C ALA A 93 -12.25 -15.65 -1.88
N LYS A 94 -13.28 -14.87 -1.56
CA LYS A 94 -14.47 -15.31 -0.82
C LYS A 94 -15.73 -14.66 -1.38
N GLY A 95 -16.86 -15.35 -1.24
CA GLY A 95 -18.13 -14.97 -1.84
C GLY A 95 -18.37 -15.60 -3.21
N SER A 96 -19.62 -15.52 -3.66
CA SER A 96 -20.07 -16.14 -4.91
C SER A 96 -19.27 -15.65 -6.12
N ILE A 97 -18.90 -16.56 -7.03
CA ILE A 97 -18.32 -16.20 -8.33
C ILE A 97 -19.26 -15.30 -9.17
N ASP A 98 -20.58 -15.50 -8.98
CA ASP A 98 -21.64 -14.77 -9.67
C ASP A 98 -22.07 -13.49 -8.95
N ALA A 99 -21.33 -13.07 -7.90
CA ALA A 99 -21.64 -11.84 -7.21
C ALA A 99 -21.62 -10.65 -8.19
N PRO A 100 -22.63 -9.77 -8.18
CA PRO A 100 -22.70 -8.64 -9.09
C PRO A 100 -21.53 -7.67 -8.85
N VAL A 101 -21.05 -7.54 -7.62
CA VAL A 101 -19.91 -6.67 -7.28
C VAL A 101 -18.71 -7.52 -6.87
N VAL A 102 -17.58 -7.29 -7.52
CA VAL A 102 -16.27 -7.79 -7.09
C VAL A 102 -15.48 -6.65 -6.46
N MET A 103 -14.98 -6.88 -5.26
CA MET A 103 -13.95 -6.07 -4.62
C MET A 103 -12.58 -6.73 -4.81
N VAL A 104 -11.69 -6.11 -5.60
CA VAL A 104 -10.29 -6.53 -5.67
C VAL A 104 -9.50 -5.72 -4.65
N LEU A 105 -9.07 -6.36 -3.57
CA LEU A 105 -8.37 -5.76 -2.45
C LEU A 105 -6.86 -5.98 -2.56
N TYR A 106 -6.11 -4.91 -2.79
CA TYR A 106 -4.65 -4.88 -2.69
C TYR A 106 -4.25 -4.57 -1.26
N SER A 107 -3.46 -5.44 -0.66
CA SER A 107 -3.16 -5.37 0.77
C SER A 107 -1.75 -5.86 1.11
N ASP A 108 -1.33 -5.53 2.33
CA ASP A 108 -0.02 -5.88 2.90
C ASP A 108 -0.20 -6.16 4.40
N PHE A 109 0.33 -7.28 4.87
CA PHE A 109 0.24 -7.70 6.26
C PHE A 109 0.91 -6.73 7.24
N SER A 110 1.93 -5.98 6.80
CA SER A 110 2.61 -4.97 7.62
C SER A 110 1.96 -3.57 7.53
N CYS A 111 0.87 -3.40 6.77
CA CYS A 111 0.21 -2.10 6.61
C CYS A 111 -0.77 -1.81 7.77
N PRO A 112 -0.58 -0.74 8.57
CA PRO A 112 -1.50 -0.38 9.66
C PRO A 112 -2.92 -0.10 9.16
N TYR A 113 -3.06 0.51 7.97
CA TYR A 113 -4.36 0.77 7.38
C TYR A 113 -5.05 -0.49 6.86
N CYS A 114 -4.29 -1.51 6.43
CA CYS A 114 -4.86 -2.82 6.11
C CYS A 114 -5.34 -3.54 7.37
N THR A 115 -4.55 -3.48 8.46
CA THR A 115 -4.99 -3.97 9.78
C THR A 115 -6.27 -3.30 10.22
N ARG A 116 -6.39 -1.97 10.06
CA ARG A 116 -7.63 -1.25 10.36
C ARG A 116 -8.79 -1.71 9.47
N PHE A 117 -8.57 -1.87 8.17
CA PHE A 117 -9.60 -2.37 7.26
C PHE A 117 -10.10 -3.76 7.68
N ALA A 118 -9.19 -4.71 7.92
CA ALA A 118 -9.53 -6.07 8.33
C ALA A 118 -10.26 -6.13 9.68
N LYS A 119 -9.94 -5.22 10.63
CA LYS A 119 -10.60 -5.17 11.95
C LYS A 119 -11.92 -4.40 11.97
N GLN A 120 -12.03 -3.33 11.18
CA GLN A 120 -13.12 -2.35 11.32
C GLN A 120 -14.10 -2.38 10.16
N VAL A 121 -13.68 -2.78 8.97
CA VAL A 121 -14.47 -2.67 7.73
C VAL A 121 -14.89 -4.04 7.23
N GLU A 122 -13.94 -4.93 6.97
CA GLU A 122 -14.20 -6.25 6.38
C GLU A 122 -15.28 -7.07 7.12
N PRO A 123 -15.30 -7.15 8.46
CA PRO A 123 -16.32 -7.91 9.18
C PRO A 123 -17.73 -7.35 8.98
N GLN A 124 -17.83 -6.04 8.74
CA GLN A 124 -19.08 -5.36 8.43
C GLN A 124 -19.51 -5.52 6.98
N LEU A 125 -18.80 -6.28 6.14
CA LEU A 125 -19.21 -6.59 4.77
C LEU A 125 -19.66 -8.05 4.62
N GLN A 126 -19.57 -8.85 5.68
CA GLN A 126 -19.79 -10.29 5.64
C GLN A 126 -21.23 -10.65 5.20
N ASP A 127 -22.24 -9.88 5.60
CA ASP A 127 -23.62 -10.05 5.15
C ASP A 127 -23.79 -9.92 3.64
N LEU A 128 -23.00 -9.04 2.99
CA LEU A 128 -23.01 -8.86 1.54
C LEU A 128 -22.29 -10.01 0.82
N VAL A 129 -21.29 -10.60 1.46
CA VAL A 129 -20.61 -11.81 0.97
C VAL A 129 -21.57 -13.01 1.07
N ASP A 130 -22.21 -13.18 2.23
CA ASP A 130 -23.10 -14.30 2.53
C ASP A 130 -24.37 -14.29 1.68
N ASN A 131 -24.94 -13.13 1.41
CA ASN A 131 -26.12 -13.00 0.55
C ASN A 131 -25.81 -13.01 -0.96
N GLY A 132 -24.52 -13.15 -1.33
CA GLY A 132 -24.07 -13.22 -2.72
C GLY A 132 -23.97 -11.89 -3.46
N THR A 133 -24.13 -10.75 -2.79
CA THR A 133 -23.97 -9.42 -3.41
C THR A 133 -22.51 -9.09 -3.71
N LEU A 134 -21.60 -9.51 -2.83
CA LEU A 134 -20.18 -9.15 -2.85
C LEU A 134 -19.30 -10.39 -2.97
N ARG A 135 -18.30 -10.31 -3.86
CA ARG A 135 -17.12 -11.17 -3.85
C ARG A 135 -15.91 -10.33 -3.50
N ILE A 136 -15.04 -10.83 -2.63
CA ILE A 136 -13.77 -10.18 -2.29
C ILE A 136 -12.64 -11.05 -2.84
N GLU A 137 -11.73 -10.45 -3.61
CA GLU A 137 -10.54 -11.09 -4.14
C GLU A 137 -9.28 -10.37 -3.66
N TRP A 138 -8.35 -11.10 -3.05
CA TRP A 138 -7.11 -10.53 -2.54
C TRP A 138 -6.03 -10.41 -3.61
N ARG A 139 -5.22 -9.34 -3.52
CA ARG A 139 -3.97 -9.12 -4.26
C ARG A 139 -2.88 -8.70 -3.28
N ASP A 140 -1.73 -9.33 -3.40
CA ASP A 140 -0.55 -8.96 -2.61
C ASP A 140 0.07 -7.67 -3.16
N LEU A 141 0.30 -6.70 -2.26
CA LEU A 141 1.12 -5.53 -2.52
C LEU A 141 2.09 -5.32 -1.36
N ALA A 142 3.01 -6.28 -1.21
CA ALA A 142 4.01 -6.35 -0.15
C ALA A 142 5.11 -5.29 -0.31
N GLN A 143 4.96 -4.15 0.36
CA GLN A 143 5.82 -2.96 0.19
C GLN A 143 6.10 -2.17 1.47
N ILE A 144 5.45 -2.47 2.59
CA ILE A 144 5.47 -1.61 3.79
C ILE A 144 6.70 -1.86 4.66
N SER A 145 7.04 -3.11 4.91
CA SER A 145 8.19 -3.50 5.74
C SER A 145 9.16 -4.39 4.97
N GLN A 146 10.33 -4.65 5.55
CA GLN A 146 11.28 -5.62 4.97
C GLN A 146 10.72 -7.04 5.00
N SER A 147 9.83 -7.35 5.95
CA SER A 147 9.21 -8.65 6.11
C SER A 147 7.88 -8.81 5.36
N SER A 148 7.35 -7.75 4.74
CA SER A 148 6.12 -7.79 3.94
C SER A 148 6.11 -8.89 2.88
N PRO A 149 7.19 -9.11 2.08
CA PRO A 149 7.20 -10.19 1.10
C PRO A 149 7.08 -11.57 1.75
N LEU A 150 7.78 -11.80 2.87
CA LEU A 150 7.73 -13.07 3.59
C LEU A 150 6.31 -13.36 4.12
N ALA A 151 5.62 -12.35 4.64
CA ALA A 151 4.24 -12.49 5.10
C ALA A 151 3.27 -12.79 3.94
N ALA A 152 3.45 -12.16 2.77
CA ALA A 152 2.66 -12.48 1.58
C ALA A 152 2.91 -13.92 1.08
N GLN A 153 4.17 -14.37 1.09
CA GLN A 153 4.52 -15.76 0.75
C GLN A 153 3.84 -16.76 1.70
N ALA A 154 3.81 -16.46 3.00
CA ALA A 154 3.08 -17.26 3.99
C ALA A 154 1.57 -17.26 3.71
N GLY A 155 0.98 -16.13 3.29
CA GLY A 155 -0.40 -16.08 2.81
C GLY A 155 -0.65 -17.06 1.66
N ILE A 156 0.21 -17.07 0.64
CA ILE A 156 0.12 -18.02 -0.49
C ILE A 156 0.26 -19.47 0.00
N ALA A 157 1.22 -19.76 0.88
CA ALA A 157 1.40 -21.09 1.45
C ALA A 157 0.16 -21.58 2.24
N ALA A 158 -0.54 -20.69 2.95
CA ALA A 158 -1.81 -21.00 3.58
C ALA A 158 -2.94 -21.20 2.55
N ALA A 159 -2.96 -20.41 1.48
CA ALA A 159 -3.91 -20.55 0.37
C ALA A 159 -3.78 -21.91 -0.33
N ASN A 160 -2.55 -22.40 -0.54
CA ASN A 160 -2.25 -23.72 -1.11
C ASN A 160 -2.83 -24.90 -0.29
N GLN A 161 -3.28 -24.62 0.93
CA GLN A 161 -3.89 -25.58 1.84
C GLN A 161 -5.33 -25.18 2.25
N GLY A 162 -5.93 -24.22 1.54
CA GLY A 162 -7.32 -23.81 1.74
C GLY A 162 -7.58 -23.03 3.02
N ARG A 163 -6.56 -22.35 3.57
CA ARG A 163 -6.62 -21.61 4.84
C ARG A 163 -6.22 -20.14 4.73
N PHE A 164 -6.36 -19.56 3.54
CA PHE A 164 -5.95 -18.18 3.29
C PHE A 164 -6.66 -17.18 4.21
N TRP A 165 -7.99 -17.20 4.25
CA TRP A 165 -8.77 -16.21 4.99
C TRP A 165 -8.66 -16.38 6.50
N GLU A 166 -8.54 -17.62 6.98
CA GLU A 166 -8.22 -17.90 8.38
C GLU A 166 -6.82 -17.39 8.76
N PHE A 167 -5.85 -17.51 7.85
CA PHE A 167 -4.52 -16.94 8.03
C PHE A 167 -4.54 -15.41 8.04
N VAL A 168 -5.26 -14.78 7.11
CA VAL A 168 -5.48 -13.32 7.09
C VAL A 168 -6.10 -12.84 8.40
N SER A 169 -7.15 -13.53 8.87
CA SER A 169 -7.83 -13.21 10.12
C SER A 169 -6.89 -13.36 11.33
N ALA A 170 -6.06 -14.42 11.37
CA ALA A 170 -5.08 -14.61 12.43
C ALA A 170 -4.01 -13.51 12.43
N ALA A 171 -3.42 -13.22 11.27
CA ALA A 171 -2.35 -12.25 11.11
C ALA A 171 -2.81 -10.83 11.47
N TYR A 172 -3.94 -10.37 10.92
CA TYR A 172 -4.46 -9.05 11.26
C TYR A 172 -5.07 -9.01 12.66
N GLY A 173 -5.65 -10.10 13.16
CA GLY A 173 -6.20 -10.16 14.51
C GLY A 173 -5.18 -9.79 15.58
N GLU A 174 -3.93 -10.23 15.42
CA GLU A 174 -2.83 -9.96 16.34
C GLU A 174 -2.08 -8.65 16.07
N ALA A 175 -2.18 -8.09 14.86
CA ALA A 175 -1.49 -6.87 14.48
C ALA A 175 -2.02 -5.62 15.22
N ASP A 176 -1.11 -4.72 15.62
CA ASP A 176 -1.46 -3.38 16.11
C ASP A 176 -1.85 -2.47 14.92
N PRO A 177 -3.07 -1.89 14.88
CA PRO A 177 -3.49 -0.98 13.82
C PRO A 177 -2.69 0.35 13.77
N SER A 178 -1.86 0.64 14.76
CA SER A 178 -0.98 1.81 14.81
C SER A 178 0.47 1.49 14.45
N GLY A 179 0.80 0.20 14.29
CA GLY A 179 2.16 -0.28 14.07
C GLY A 179 2.38 -0.88 12.68
N HIS A 180 3.65 -1.21 12.43
CA HIS A 180 4.08 -1.97 11.25
C HIS A 180 4.57 -3.35 11.73
N PRO A 181 3.72 -4.38 11.73
CA PRO A 181 4.14 -5.73 12.12
C PRO A 181 5.36 -6.20 11.34
N GLU A 182 6.31 -6.79 12.04
CA GLU A 182 7.46 -7.47 11.44
C GLU A 182 7.29 -8.99 11.57
N TYR A 183 7.53 -9.70 10.47
CA TYR A 183 7.28 -11.12 10.35
C TYR A 183 8.56 -11.93 10.26
N THR A 184 8.59 -13.06 10.97
CA THR A 184 9.63 -14.08 10.92
C THR A 184 8.98 -15.42 10.59
N MET A 185 9.75 -16.40 10.11
CA MET A 185 9.20 -17.73 9.85
C MET A 185 8.54 -18.35 11.08
N ASP A 186 9.07 -18.11 12.28
CA ASP A 186 8.50 -18.64 13.53
C ASP A 186 7.13 -18.02 13.83
N ASN A 187 6.99 -16.70 13.72
CA ASN A 187 5.71 -16.05 13.98
C ASN A 187 4.67 -16.37 12.90
N LEU A 188 5.07 -16.47 11.63
CA LEU A 188 4.19 -16.89 10.54
C LEU A 188 3.74 -18.34 10.70
N THR A 189 4.63 -19.21 11.17
CA THR A 189 4.29 -20.61 11.51
C THR A 189 3.25 -20.67 12.63
N ALA A 190 3.38 -19.86 13.68
CA ALA A 190 2.40 -19.79 14.76
C ALA A 190 1.03 -19.29 14.26
N LEU A 191 1.01 -18.28 13.38
CA LEU A 191 -0.20 -17.80 12.73
C LEU A 191 -0.87 -18.87 11.86
N ALA A 192 -0.08 -19.64 11.10
CA ALA A 192 -0.57 -20.77 10.29
C ALA A 192 -1.20 -21.86 11.15
N GLN A 193 -0.58 -22.20 12.30
CA GLN A 193 -1.16 -23.13 13.26
C GLN A 193 -2.50 -22.62 13.81
N LYS A 194 -2.56 -21.34 14.19
CA LYS A 194 -3.80 -20.69 14.67
C LYS A 194 -4.90 -20.67 13.60
N ALA A 195 -4.51 -20.50 12.34
CA ALA A 195 -5.40 -20.55 11.19
C ALA A 195 -5.86 -21.96 10.82
N GLY A 196 -5.33 -23.00 11.48
CA GLY A 196 -5.68 -24.39 11.20
C GLY A 196 -5.11 -24.91 9.87
N VAL A 197 -3.94 -24.41 9.46
CA VAL A 197 -3.17 -24.97 8.34
C VAL A 197 -2.78 -26.41 8.67
N PRO A 198 -3.18 -27.41 7.85
CA PRO A 198 -3.07 -28.82 8.22
C PRO A 198 -1.64 -29.36 8.15
N ASP A 199 -0.83 -28.92 7.19
CA ASP A 199 0.57 -29.34 7.04
C ASP A 199 1.51 -28.15 7.22
N ILE A 200 2.05 -28.02 8.42
CA ILE A 200 2.96 -26.93 8.79
C ILE A 200 4.33 -27.08 8.13
N SER A 201 4.80 -28.31 7.90
CA SER A 201 6.09 -28.52 7.22
C SER A 201 5.99 -28.11 5.75
N ARG A 202 4.89 -28.47 5.08
CA ARG A 202 4.59 -27.97 3.72
C ARG A 202 4.42 -26.45 3.71
N PHE A 203 3.71 -25.88 4.68
CA PHE A 203 3.57 -24.42 4.78
C PHE A 203 4.92 -23.72 4.83
N GLN A 204 5.84 -24.20 5.65
CA GLN A 204 7.19 -23.64 5.76
C GLN A 204 7.99 -23.80 4.46
N ALA A 205 7.85 -24.95 3.77
CA ALA A 205 8.48 -25.19 2.49
C ALA A 205 7.94 -24.23 1.41
N ASP A 206 6.62 -24.18 1.23
CA ASP A 206 5.93 -23.32 0.26
C ASP A 206 6.23 -21.83 0.52
N THR A 207 6.32 -21.41 1.80
CA THR A 207 6.66 -20.02 2.17
C THR A 207 8.08 -19.65 1.73
N ASN A 208 9.03 -20.59 1.84
CA ASN A 208 10.43 -20.37 1.43
C ASN A 208 10.70 -20.69 -0.05
N ASP A 209 9.69 -21.14 -0.79
CA ASP A 209 9.84 -21.52 -2.18
C ASP A 209 10.20 -20.28 -3.04
N PRO A 210 11.26 -20.34 -3.86
CA PRO A 210 11.61 -19.28 -4.80
C PRO A 210 10.49 -18.89 -5.77
N GLU A 211 9.63 -19.84 -6.15
CA GLU A 211 8.47 -19.58 -7.02
C GLU A 211 7.42 -18.73 -6.29
N THR A 212 7.14 -19.02 -5.02
CA THR A 212 6.25 -18.18 -4.19
C THR A 212 6.81 -16.78 -4.03
N ALA A 213 8.13 -16.65 -3.82
CA ALA A 213 8.80 -15.35 -3.75
C ALA A 213 8.67 -14.56 -5.07
N ALA A 214 8.82 -15.25 -6.20
CA ALA A 214 8.67 -14.66 -7.52
C ALA A 214 7.22 -14.23 -7.79
N GLU A 215 6.22 -15.00 -7.35
CA GLU A 215 4.80 -14.65 -7.45
C GLU A 215 4.51 -13.34 -6.69
N VAL A 216 4.94 -13.23 -5.43
CA VAL A 216 4.76 -12.00 -4.63
C VAL A 216 5.42 -10.81 -5.30
N LYS A 217 6.65 -10.98 -5.82
CA LYS A 217 7.35 -9.91 -6.51
C LYS A 217 6.64 -9.48 -7.79
N GLN A 218 6.11 -10.45 -8.54
CA GLN A 218 5.37 -10.19 -9.77
C GLN A 218 4.05 -9.46 -9.48
N ALA A 219 3.30 -9.87 -8.46
CA ALA A 219 2.08 -9.19 -8.03
C ALA A 219 2.32 -7.71 -7.68
N GLN A 220 3.41 -7.42 -6.93
CA GLN A 220 3.82 -6.05 -6.65
C GLN A 220 4.12 -5.26 -7.93
N ASN A 221 4.89 -5.84 -8.86
CA ASN A 221 5.23 -5.17 -10.12
C ASN A 221 3.98 -4.89 -10.95
N ASP A 222 3.02 -5.81 -10.99
CA ASP A 222 1.80 -5.66 -11.77
C ASP A 222 0.89 -4.57 -11.17
N ALA A 223 0.79 -4.47 -9.85
CA ALA A 223 0.12 -3.35 -9.18
C ALA A 223 0.73 -2.00 -9.55
N TYR A 224 2.07 -1.90 -9.56
CA TYR A 224 2.77 -0.66 -9.94
C TYR A 224 2.57 -0.28 -11.41
N LYS A 225 2.53 -1.26 -12.32
CA LYS A 225 2.28 -1.01 -13.76
C LYS A 225 0.94 -0.35 -14.01
N ILE A 226 -0.07 -0.68 -13.20
CA ILE A 226 -1.42 -0.08 -13.30
C ILE A 226 -1.62 1.13 -12.37
N GLY A 227 -0.53 1.62 -11.75
CA GLY A 227 -0.54 2.87 -10.99
C GLY A 227 -0.96 2.75 -9.52
N ILE A 228 -1.11 1.54 -8.97
CA ILE A 228 -1.45 1.35 -7.56
C ILE A 228 -0.18 1.48 -6.72
N GLN A 229 -0.07 2.55 -5.94
CA GLN A 229 1.14 2.87 -5.17
C GLN A 229 1.01 2.66 -3.66
N GLY A 230 -0.14 2.21 -3.17
CA GLY A 230 -0.43 2.18 -1.73
C GLY A 230 -1.45 1.12 -1.33
N THR A 231 -1.49 0.81 -0.04
CA THR A 231 -2.43 -0.14 0.56
C THR A 231 -3.17 0.48 1.76
N PRO A 232 -4.42 0.05 2.05
CA PRO A 232 -5.24 -0.78 1.20
C PRO A 232 -5.66 -0.01 -0.06
N PHE A 233 -5.79 -0.72 -1.18
CA PHE A 233 -6.43 -0.19 -2.39
C PHE A 233 -7.52 -1.16 -2.81
N MET A 234 -8.68 -0.65 -3.19
CA MET A 234 -9.83 -1.46 -3.57
C MET A 234 -10.36 -1.01 -4.92
N PHE A 235 -10.41 -1.92 -5.89
CA PHE A 235 -11.41 -1.81 -6.96
C PHE A 235 -12.71 -2.38 -6.43
N ILE A 236 -13.85 -1.72 -6.67
CA ILE A 236 -15.18 -2.14 -6.24
C ILE A 236 -16.13 -1.93 -7.41
N GLY A 237 -16.52 -3.00 -8.11
CA GLY A 237 -17.26 -2.85 -9.36
C GLY A 237 -16.46 -2.00 -10.34
N ASP A 238 -17.05 -0.90 -10.82
CA ASP A 238 -16.46 0.09 -11.72
C ASP A 238 -15.93 1.34 -10.96
N SER A 239 -15.82 1.25 -9.64
CA SER A 239 -15.25 2.28 -8.77
C SER A 239 -13.93 1.84 -8.17
N PHE A 240 -13.18 2.79 -7.59
CA PHE A 240 -12.03 2.45 -6.77
C PHE A 240 -11.92 3.35 -5.53
N ILE A 241 -11.27 2.82 -4.50
CA ILE A 241 -10.94 3.52 -3.26
C ILE A 241 -9.44 3.33 -3.01
N SER A 242 -8.72 4.46 -2.96
CA SER A 242 -7.31 4.48 -2.55
C SER A 242 -7.22 4.81 -1.06
N GLY A 243 -6.58 3.93 -0.29
CA GLY A 243 -6.40 4.07 1.15
C GLY A 243 -7.59 3.61 1.99
N PHE A 244 -7.45 3.79 3.31
CA PHE A 244 -8.49 3.43 4.26
C PHE A 244 -9.68 4.40 4.20
N ARG A 245 -10.88 3.84 4.19
CA ARG A 245 -12.16 4.51 4.42
C ARG A 245 -12.98 3.70 5.42
N ASP A 246 -13.91 4.37 6.11
CA ASP A 246 -14.81 3.69 7.05
C ASP A 246 -15.77 2.70 6.36
N ALA A 247 -16.41 1.87 7.17
CA ALA A 247 -17.28 0.81 6.69
C ALA A 247 -18.50 1.34 5.96
N ASP A 248 -19.07 2.47 6.39
CA ASP A 248 -20.23 3.08 5.78
C ASP A 248 -19.93 3.52 4.34
N TYR A 249 -18.80 4.18 4.11
CA TYR A 249 -18.38 4.61 2.79
C TYR A 249 -18.09 3.44 1.84
N VAL A 250 -17.40 2.40 2.34
CA VAL A 250 -17.09 1.20 1.53
C VAL A 250 -18.38 0.45 1.19
N ARG A 251 -19.28 0.26 2.17
CA ARG A 251 -20.59 -0.35 1.96
C ARG A 251 -21.45 0.44 0.98
N ALA A 252 -21.53 1.76 1.12
CA ALA A 252 -22.29 2.61 0.22
C ALA A 252 -21.76 2.53 -1.22
N THR A 253 -20.43 2.42 -1.38
CA THR A 253 -19.80 2.18 -2.69
C THR A 253 -20.23 0.84 -3.28
N ILE A 254 -20.20 -0.24 -2.51
CA ILE A 254 -20.66 -1.57 -2.97
C ILE A 254 -22.14 -1.53 -3.39
N GLN A 255 -23.00 -0.90 -2.59
CA GLN A 255 -24.43 -0.81 -2.87
C GLN A 255 -24.71 0.00 -4.15
N ASN A 256 -24.04 1.15 -4.31
CA ASN A 256 -24.14 1.95 -5.52
C ASN A 256 -23.71 1.16 -6.77
N GLN A 257 -22.61 0.41 -6.67
CA GLN A 257 -22.12 -0.40 -7.79
C GLN A 257 -23.03 -1.59 -8.08
N ALA A 258 -23.62 -2.21 -7.06
CA ALA A 258 -24.61 -3.28 -7.23
C ALA A 258 -25.88 -2.80 -7.94
N GLU A 259 -26.26 -1.52 -7.81
CA GLU A 259 -27.36 -0.92 -8.58
C GLU A 259 -26.93 -0.52 -9.99
N HIS A 260 -25.72 0.01 -10.14
CA HIS A 260 -25.16 0.43 -11.42
C HIS A 260 -25.04 -0.74 -12.40
N LEU A 261 -24.48 -1.86 -11.95
CA LEU A 261 -24.15 -3.03 -12.78
C LEU A 261 -25.36 -3.94 -13.08
N LYS A 262 -26.53 -3.66 -12.51
CA LYS A 262 -27.79 -4.35 -12.83
C LYS A 262 -28.49 -3.79 -14.07
N LYS A 263 -28.06 -2.64 -14.57
CA LYS A 263 -28.65 -1.94 -15.72
C LYS A 263 -28.00 -2.41 -17.01
#